data_AF-A0AAU6DW11-F1
#
_entry.id   AF-A0AAU6DW11-F1
#
_cell.length_a   1.000
_cell.length_b   1.000
_cell.length_c   1.000
_cell.angle_alpha   90.00
_cell.angle_beta   90.00
_cell.angle_gamma   90.00
#
_symmetry.space_group_name_H-M   'P 1'
#
loop_
_entity.id
_entity.type
_entity.pdbx_description
1 polymer ?
#
loop_
_entity_poly.entity_id
_entity_poly.type
_entity_poly.pdbx_seq_one_letter_code
_entity_poly.pdbx_strand_id
1 'polypeptide(L)'
;MMRALAVGALRLYPKVWRRRYEEEVRELVEARPVRFRTVADLLAGAFDARVNRDLIPGGSAMRIPPAAVLTAGGIALIYLWNPGIRQMSSLEATWSHAREHGPIAESLAGVSTAAFTMAPMIAVLAMIPLLVNTVRVVRRSELFAPYGVIAFAPVCLLPAGLIGWLYVSMVFMDVGFPMGVFGNAMTGGFFVPIMLAFLLGLPSTAAGDPMLAPGVRTAGRLLAVAGWATALAWLPIAVLMLMGAEGVTGSFATAVAASAAVSVATSILIATRALGHDRQAVRHLAHA
;
A
#
# COMPACT_ATOMS: atom_id res chain seq x y z
N MET A 1 -11.14 23.77 -24.42
CA MET A 1 -10.35 22.66 -23.84
C MET A 1 -11.16 21.79 -22.87
N MET A 2 -11.72 22.35 -21.78
CA MET A 2 -12.43 21.56 -20.74
C MET A 2 -13.64 20.75 -21.25
N ARG A 3 -14.42 21.28 -22.20
CA ARG A 3 -15.51 20.53 -22.87
C ARG A 3 -15.01 19.28 -23.58
N ALA A 4 -13.91 19.39 -24.34
CA ALA A 4 -13.33 18.24 -25.04
C ALA A 4 -12.85 17.17 -24.05
N LEU A 5 -12.31 17.57 -22.91
CA LEU A 5 -11.94 16.64 -21.83
C LEU A 5 -13.17 15.96 -21.21
N ALA A 6 -14.26 16.69 -20.95
CA ALA A 6 -15.50 16.11 -20.45
C ALA A 6 -16.12 15.10 -21.43
N VAL A 7 -16.21 15.44 -22.72
CA VAL A 7 -16.69 14.52 -23.76
C VAL A 7 -15.74 13.33 -23.93
N GLY A 8 -14.43 13.55 -23.82
CA GLY A 8 -13.42 12.50 -23.81
C GLY A 8 -13.60 11.53 -22.64
N ALA A 9 -13.90 12.03 -21.45
CA ALA A 9 -14.14 11.23 -20.24
C ALA A 9 -15.33 10.28 -20.42
N LEU A 10 -16.35 10.65 -21.21
CA LEU A 10 -17.48 9.76 -21.51
C LEU A 10 -17.01 8.46 -22.17
N ARG A 11 -15.95 8.48 -22.99
CA ARG A 11 -15.42 7.28 -23.66
C ARG A 11 -14.88 6.22 -22.68
N LEU A 12 -14.56 6.60 -21.44
CA LEU A 12 -14.10 5.68 -20.40
C LEU A 12 -15.25 4.83 -19.84
N TYR A 13 -16.50 5.30 -19.94
CA TYR A 13 -17.66 4.54 -19.47
C TYR A 13 -17.85 3.23 -20.24
N PRO A 14 -18.39 2.19 -19.58
CA PRO A 14 -18.78 0.93 -20.22
C PRO A 14 -19.69 1.17 -21.43
N LYS A 15 -19.51 0.38 -22.50
CA LYS A 15 -20.28 0.51 -23.76
C LYS A 15 -21.80 0.50 -23.54
N VAL A 16 -22.28 -0.33 -22.61
CA VAL A 16 -23.72 -0.46 -22.30
C VAL A 16 -24.30 0.86 -21.77
N TRP A 17 -23.60 1.52 -20.85
CA TRP A 17 -24.04 2.79 -20.28
C TRP A 17 -23.93 3.92 -21.28
N ARG A 18 -22.86 3.94 -22.08
CA ARG A 18 -22.71 4.91 -23.17
C ARG A 18 -23.86 4.84 -24.17
N ARG A 19 -24.26 3.64 -24.60
CA ARG A 19 -25.40 3.46 -25.50
C ARG A 19 -26.70 4.06 -24.97
N ARG A 20 -26.85 4.15 -23.66
CA ARG A 20 -28.06 4.66 -23.02
C ARG A 20 -27.99 6.16 -22.68
N TYR A 21 -26.85 6.64 -22.20
CA TYR A 21 -26.74 7.96 -21.57
C TYR A 21 -25.73 8.90 -22.26
N GLU A 22 -24.99 8.46 -23.28
CA GLU A 22 -23.94 9.30 -23.88
C GLU A 22 -24.50 10.56 -24.55
N GLU A 23 -25.65 10.47 -25.22
CA GLU A 23 -26.29 11.60 -25.89
C GLU A 23 -26.84 12.61 -24.88
N GLU A 24 -27.59 12.15 -23.87
CA GLU A 24 -28.12 12.98 -22.78
C GLU A 24 -27.00 13.72 -22.03
N VAL A 25 -25.93 13.01 -21.66
CA VAL A 25 -24.83 13.62 -20.91
C VAL A 25 -24.01 14.57 -21.81
N ARG A 26 -23.88 14.29 -23.11
CA ARG A 26 -23.24 15.20 -24.06
C ARG A 26 -24.03 16.50 -24.19
N GLU A 27 -25.35 16.42 -24.33
CA GLU A 27 -26.23 17.59 -24.38
C GLU A 27 -26.10 18.43 -23.10
N LEU A 28 -26.06 17.81 -21.92
CA LEU A 28 -25.84 18.52 -20.65
C LEU A 28 -24.47 19.23 -20.58
N VAL A 29 -23.42 18.59 -21.10
CA VAL A 29 -22.06 19.17 -21.17
C VAL A 29 -22.00 20.34 -22.16
N GLU A 30 -22.82 20.30 -23.22
CA GLU A 30 -22.93 21.38 -24.21
C GLU A 30 -23.81 22.55 -23.73
N ALA A 31 -24.84 22.27 -22.93
CA ALA A 31 -25.74 23.28 -22.39
C ALA A 31 -25.14 24.09 -21.23
N ARG A 32 -24.13 23.55 -20.51
CA ARG A 32 -23.56 24.20 -19.31
C ARG A 32 -22.06 24.51 -19.44
N PRO A 33 -21.54 25.51 -18.69
CA PRO A 33 -20.10 25.75 -18.62
C PRO A 33 -19.41 24.63 -17.84
N VAL A 34 -18.43 23.98 -18.47
CA VAL A 34 -17.68 22.86 -17.89
C VAL A 34 -16.54 23.38 -17.03
N ARG A 35 -16.56 23.04 -15.73
CA ARG A 35 -15.48 23.33 -14.78
C ARG A 35 -14.56 22.12 -14.64
N PHE A 36 -13.37 22.32 -14.08
CA PHE A 36 -12.45 21.22 -13.74
C PHE A 36 -13.11 20.16 -12.86
N ARG A 37 -13.87 20.60 -11.85
CA ARG A 37 -14.67 19.71 -11.00
C ARG A 37 -15.60 18.80 -11.80
N THR A 38 -16.26 19.31 -12.83
CA THR A 38 -17.14 18.50 -13.70
C THR A 38 -16.38 17.38 -14.41
N VAL A 39 -15.17 17.67 -14.92
CA VAL A 39 -14.32 16.65 -15.54
C VAL A 39 -13.88 15.61 -14.50
N ALA A 40 -13.49 16.04 -13.32
CA ALA A 40 -13.11 15.15 -12.22
C ALA A 40 -14.28 14.24 -11.79
N ASP A 41 -15.49 14.79 -11.65
CA ASP A 41 -16.70 14.05 -11.30
C ASP A 41 -17.04 13.00 -12.39
N LEU A 42 -16.92 13.37 -13.68
CA LEU A 42 -17.13 12.43 -14.79
C LEU A 42 -16.10 11.30 -14.81
N LEU A 43 -14.82 11.61 -14.56
CA LEU A 43 -13.76 10.61 -14.46
C LEU A 43 -13.96 9.68 -13.25
N ALA A 44 -14.37 10.24 -12.11
CA ALA A 44 -14.69 9.49 -10.91
C ALA A 44 -15.88 8.54 -11.16
N GLY A 45 -16.96 9.03 -11.78
CA GLY A 45 -18.09 8.18 -12.16
C GLY A 45 -17.73 7.12 -13.21
N ALA A 46 -16.84 7.43 -14.16
CA ALA A 46 -16.36 6.45 -15.14
C ALA A 46 -15.53 5.35 -14.48
N PHE A 47 -14.69 5.73 -13.52
CA PHE A 47 -13.90 4.81 -12.71
C PHE A 47 -14.82 3.94 -11.84
N ASP A 48 -15.77 4.53 -11.14
CA ASP A 48 -16.75 3.82 -10.31
C ASP A 48 -17.56 2.80 -11.14
N ALA A 49 -18.07 3.21 -12.30
CA ALA A 49 -18.78 2.32 -13.22
C ALA A 49 -17.91 1.17 -13.76
N ARG A 50 -16.59 1.34 -13.79
CA ARG A 50 -15.63 0.29 -14.19
C ARG A 50 -15.27 -0.63 -13.04
N VAL A 51 -15.23 -0.12 -11.82
CA VAL A 51 -14.99 -0.91 -10.61
C VAL A 51 -16.22 -1.75 -10.28
N ASN A 52 -17.40 -1.13 -10.24
CA ASN A 52 -18.69 -1.74 -9.91
C ASN A 52 -19.38 -2.34 -11.15
N ARG A 53 -18.65 -3.19 -11.88
CA ARG A 53 -19.18 -3.84 -13.10
C ARG A 53 -20.35 -4.79 -12.84
N ASP A 54 -20.52 -5.22 -11.60
CA ASP A 54 -21.66 -6.03 -11.13
C ASP A 54 -22.99 -5.26 -11.19
N LEU A 55 -22.95 -3.92 -11.15
CA LEU A 55 -24.13 -3.08 -11.38
C LEU A 55 -24.52 -2.97 -12.86
N ILE A 56 -23.71 -3.52 -13.77
CA ILE A 56 -24.00 -3.53 -15.20
C ILE A 56 -24.71 -4.84 -15.54
N PRO A 57 -25.88 -4.80 -16.20
CA PRO A 57 -26.55 -6.01 -16.68
C PRO A 57 -25.60 -6.87 -17.53
N GLY A 58 -25.39 -8.12 -17.11
CA GLY A 58 -24.45 -9.06 -17.76
C GLY A 58 -22.97 -8.79 -17.51
N GLY A 59 -22.63 -7.82 -16.65
CA GLY A 59 -21.25 -7.52 -16.27
C GLY A 59 -20.77 -8.42 -15.12
N SER A 60 -19.54 -8.90 -15.22
CA SER A 60 -18.83 -9.49 -14.08
C SER A 60 -18.02 -8.39 -13.37
N ALA A 61 -18.06 -8.35 -12.05
CA ALA A 61 -17.24 -7.45 -11.24
C ALA A 61 -15.79 -7.44 -11.74
N MET A 62 -15.24 -6.24 -11.99
CA MET A 62 -13.85 -6.12 -12.42
C MET A 62 -12.96 -6.51 -11.26
N ARG A 63 -12.30 -7.66 -11.36
CA ARG A 63 -11.32 -8.07 -10.36
C ARG A 63 -9.99 -7.41 -10.69
N ILE A 64 -9.76 -6.21 -10.15
CA ILE A 64 -8.42 -5.62 -10.20
C ILE A 64 -7.49 -6.55 -9.41
N PRO A 65 -6.43 -7.09 -10.03
CA PRO A 65 -5.53 -7.98 -9.31
C PRO A 65 -4.87 -7.18 -8.19
N PRO A 66 -4.82 -7.71 -6.95
CA PRO A 66 -4.20 -7.02 -5.81
C PRO A 66 -2.78 -6.57 -6.11
N ALA A 67 -2.03 -7.37 -6.86
CA ALA A 67 -0.70 -7.01 -7.32
C ALA A 67 -0.67 -5.65 -8.03
N ALA A 68 -1.62 -5.37 -8.94
CA ALA A 68 -1.68 -4.07 -9.61
C ALA A 68 -1.99 -2.92 -8.65
N VAL A 69 -2.88 -3.14 -7.68
CA VAL A 69 -3.20 -2.12 -6.65
C VAL A 69 -1.98 -1.85 -5.78
N LEU A 70 -1.28 -2.89 -5.34
CA LEU A 70 -0.09 -2.78 -4.49
C LEU A 70 1.08 -2.16 -5.26
N THR A 71 1.27 -2.50 -6.54
CA THR A 71 2.28 -1.86 -7.41
C THR A 71 1.97 -0.38 -7.60
N ALA A 72 0.72 -0.03 -7.92
CA ALA A 72 0.32 1.37 -8.05
C ALA A 72 0.48 2.13 -6.73
N GLY A 73 0.12 1.53 -5.60
CA GLY A 73 0.31 2.09 -4.27
C GLY A 73 1.79 2.30 -3.93
N GLY A 74 2.65 1.32 -4.23
CA GLY A 74 4.08 1.45 -4.01
C GLY A 74 4.73 2.52 -4.88
N ILE A 75 4.35 2.61 -6.16
CA ILE A 75 4.79 3.70 -7.05
C ILE A 75 4.32 5.05 -6.50
N ALA A 76 3.05 5.16 -6.08
CA ALA A 76 2.52 6.38 -5.49
C ALA A 76 3.31 6.79 -4.24
N LEU A 77 3.64 5.86 -3.35
CA LEU A 77 4.46 6.14 -2.16
C LEU A 77 5.86 6.64 -2.54
N ILE A 78 6.52 6.06 -3.54
CA ILE A 78 7.82 6.55 -4.02
C ILE A 78 7.71 7.99 -4.54
N TYR A 79 6.66 8.31 -5.28
CA TYR A 79 6.45 9.66 -5.81
C TYR A 79 6.02 10.67 -4.75
N LEU A 80 5.24 10.24 -3.75
CA LEU A 80 4.81 11.08 -2.63
C LEU A 80 5.91 11.30 -1.59
N TRP A 81 6.87 10.38 -1.50
CA TRP A 81 8.08 10.55 -0.68
C TRP A 81 8.87 11.79 -1.10
N ASN A 82 9.06 11.96 -2.41
CA ASN A 82 9.90 13.01 -2.98
C ASN A 82 9.51 14.44 -2.54
N PRO A 83 8.24 14.90 -2.65
CA PRO A 83 7.84 16.20 -2.12
C PRO A 83 7.86 16.26 -0.58
N GLY A 84 7.65 15.13 0.11
CA GLY A 84 7.74 15.06 1.57
C GLY A 84 9.14 15.36 2.09
N ILE A 85 10.18 14.87 1.40
CA ILE A 85 11.59 15.06 1.80
C ILE A 85 12.24 16.31 1.22
N ARG A 86 11.76 16.79 0.07
CA ARG A 86 12.32 18.00 -0.57
C ARG A 86 11.96 19.29 0.16
N GLN A 87 10.90 19.28 0.96
CA GLN A 87 10.53 20.42 1.80
C GLN A 87 11.17 20.32 3.19
N MET A 88 12.51 20.25 3.22
CA MET A 88 13.27 20.11 4.46
C MET A 88 12.94 21.19 5.48
N SER A 89 12.72 22.43 5.02
CA SER A 89 12.30 23.53 5.90
C SER A 89 10.96 23.28 6.58
N SER A 90 10.00 22.63 5.91
CA SER A 90 8.71 22.25 6.51
C SER A 90 8.87 21.10 7.50
N LEU A 91 9.74 20.12 7.21
CA LEU A 91 10.07 19.05 8.15
C LEU A 91 10.69 19.60 9.44
N GLU A 92 11.71 20.45 9.30
CA GLU A 92 12.41 21.09 10.40
C GLU A 92 11.50 22.02 11.19
N ALA A 93 10.71 22.86 10.52
CA ALA A 93 9.75 23.73 11.18
C ALA A 93 8.68 22.93 11.94
N THR A 94 8.07 21.91 11.31
CA THR A 94 7.08 21.05 11.98
C THR A 94 7.68 20.40 13.22
N TRP A 95 8.90 19.86 13.11
CA TRP A 95 9.58 19.23 14.24
C TRP A 95 9.93 20.23 15.34
N SER A 96 10.42 21.42 14.98
CA SER A 96 10.78 22.47 15.93
C SER A 96 9.58 22.85 16.80
N HIS A 97 8.44 23.13 16.19
CA HIS A 97 7.21 23.47 16.91
C HIS A 97 6.69 22.29 17.73
N ALA A 98 6.68 21.07 17.18
CA ALA A 98 6.26 19.89 17.92
C ALA A 98 7.13 19.64 19.17
N ARG A 99 8.44 19.89 19.08
CA ARG A 99 9.40 19.71 20.18
C ARG A 99 9.18 20.69 21.34
N GLU A 100 8.50 21.82 21.12
CA GLU A 100 8.12 22.74 22.20
C GLU A 100 7.14 22.09 23.20
N HIS A 101 6.48 21.00 22.81
CA HIS A 101 5.66 20.17 23.70
C HIS A 101 6.49 19.13 24.50
N GLY A 102 7.82 19.22 24.44
CA GLY A 102 8.73 18.51 25.32
C GLY A 102 8.77 16.98 25.10
N PRO A 103 8.88 16.18 26.19
CA PRO A 103 9.11 14.74 26.10
C PRO A 103 8.05 13.94 25.35
N ILE A 104 6.82 14.47 25.24
CA ILE A 104 5.71 13.81 24.53
C ILE A 104 6.03 13.70 23.04
N ALA A 105 6.54 14.77 22.42
CA ALA A 105 6.87 14.77 21.00
C ALA A 105 8.01 13.78 20.68
N GLU A 106 9.05 13.75 21.52
CA GLU A 106 10.15 12.78 21.39
C GLU A 106 9.66 11.34 21.53
N SER A 107 8.74 11.09 22.47
CA SER A 107 8.13 9.76 22.66
C SER A 107 7.29 9.34 21.46
N LEU A 108 6.46 10.22 20.89
CA LEU A 108 5.64 9.93 19.71
C LEU A 108 6.50 9.61 18.48
N ALA A 109 7.60 10.34 18.29
CA ALA A 109 8.55 10.08 17.22
C ALA A 109 9.23 8.72 17.42
N GLY A 110 9.71 8.43 18.63
CA GLY A 110 10.31 7.15 18.99
C GLY A 110 9.36 5.96 18.78
N VAL A 111 8.11 6.08 19.21
CA VAL A 111 7.07 5.04 19.01
C VAL A 111 6.82 4.79 17.52
N SER A 112 6.72 5.84 16.70
CA SER A 112 6.52 5.70 15.25
C SER A 112 7.71 5.00 14.60
N THR A 113 8.94 5.46 14.88
CA THR A 113 10.17 4.84 14.36
C THR A 113 10.28 3.37 14.77
N ALA A 114 9.98 3.04 16.03
CA ALA A 114 10.00 1.67 16.51
C ALA A 114 8.95 0.80 15.81
N ALA A 115 7.71 1.28 15.69
CA ALA A 115 6.63 0.55 15.03
C ALA A 115 6.93 0.29 13.53
N PHE A 116 7.41 1.31 12.82
CA PHE A 116 7.84 1.18 11.43
C PHE A 116 9.07 0.30 11.23
N THR A 117 9.94 0.17 12.23
CA THR A 117 11.11 -0.73 12.17
C THR A 117 10.73 -2.17 12.51
N MET A 118 9.84 -2.37 13.49
CA MET A 118 9.37 -3.70 13.88
C MET A 118 8.54 -4.37 12.79
N ALA A 119 7.69 -3.62 12.09
CA ALA A 119 6.82 -4.15 11.03
C ALA A 119 7.58 -4.94 9.93
N PRO A 120 8.60 -4.39 9.24
CA PRO A 120 9.35 -5.13 8.24
C PRO A 120 10.15 -6.30 8.83
N MET A 121 10.65 -6.18 10.07
CA MET A 121 11.32 -7.31 10.76
C MET A 121 10.35 -8.48 10.95
N ILE A 122 9.15 -8.21 11.48
CA ILE A 122 8.09 -9.22 11.64
C ILE A 122 7.75 -9.85 10.29
N ALA A 123 7.65 -9.04 9.23
CA ALA A 123 7.31 -9.51 7.89
C ALA A 123 8.40 -10.39 7.26
N VAL A 124 9.68 -10.06 7.46
CA VAL A 124 10.80 -10.90 6.99
C VAL A 124 10.84 -12.21 7.78
N LEU A 125 10.71 -12.15 9.11
CA LEU A 125 10.66 -13.34 9.97
C LEU A 125 9.45 -14.23 9.63
N ALA A 126 8.34 -13.65 9.19
CA ALA A 126 7.16 -14.37 8.72
C ALA A 126 7.44 -15.31 7.55
N MET A 127 8.48 -15.05 6.74
CA MET A 127 8.83 -15.88 5.59
C MET A 127 9.60 -17.15 6.00
N ILE A 128 10.26 -17.15 7.16
CA ILE A 128 11.10 -18.28 7.59
C ILE A 128 10.28 -19.59 7.71
N PRO A 129 9.13 -19.64 8.43
CA PRO A 129 8.35 -20.86 8.54
C PRO A 129 7.84 -21.37 7.19
N LEU A 130 7.48 -20.45 6.28
CA LEU A 130 7.02 -20.80 4.93
C LEU A 130 8.15 -21.44 4.14
N LEU A 131 9.33 -20.82 4.09
CA LEU A 131 10.49 -21.33 3.34
C LEU A 131 10.98 -22.67 3.91
N VAL A 132 11.05 -22.81 5.23
CA VAL A 132 11.41 -24.07 5.89
C VAL A 132 10.41 -25.16 5.53
N ASN A 133 9.11 -24.87 5.54
CA ASN A 133 8.08 -25.83 5.14
C ASN A 133 8.22 -26.21 3.67
N THR A 134 8.44 -25.24 2.77
CA THR A 134 8.65 -25.48 1.33
C THR A 134 9.84 -26.40 1.10
N VAL A 135 10.99 -26.16 1.73
CA VAL A 135 12.18 -27.02 1.58
C VAL A 135 11.90 -28.44 2.09
N ARG A 136 11.17 -28.58 3.20
CA ARG A 136 10.78 -29.90 3.74
C ARG A 136 9.88 -30.66 2.78
N VAL A 137 8.90 -29.99 2.15
CA VAL A 137 8.00 -30.59 1.17
C VAL A 137 8.77 -31.02 -0.08
N VAL A 138 9.63 -30.15 -0.63
CA VAL A 138 10.47 -30.48 -1.80
C VAL A 138 11.36 -31.70 -1.55
N ARG A 139 11.95 -31.81 -0.35
CA ARG A 139 12.78 -32.98 0.00
C ARG A 139 12.00 -34.28 0.11
N ARG A 140 10.69 -34.23 0.35
CA ARG A 140 9.84 -35.40 0.57
C ARG A 140 8.97 -35.76 -0.64
N SER A 141 8.85 -34.87 -1.61
CA SER A 141 7.91 -35.01 -2.72
C SER A 141 8.68 -35.11 -4.04
N GLU A 142 8.26 -36.04 -4.89
CA GLU A 142 8.69 -36.09 -6.29
C GLU A 142 7.94 -35.06 -7.17
N LEU A 143 6.99 -34.31 -6.59
CA LEU A 143 6.18 -33.34 -7.33
C LEU A 143 6.93 -32.02 -7.56
N PHE A 144 6.76 -31.49 -8.77
CA PHE A 144 7.34 -30.20 -9.19
C PHE A 144 6.64 -28.96 -8.59
N ALA A 145 5.47 -29.11 -7.96
CA ALA A 145 4.64 -27.99 -7.51
C ALA A 145 5.35 -26.99 -6.55
N PRO A 146 6.10 -27.40 -5.51
CA PRO A 146 6.73 -26.45 -4.59
C PRO A 146 7.96 -25.72 -5.16
N TYR A 147 8.48 -26.14 -6.32
CA TYR A 147 9.61 -25.44 -6.97
C TYR A 147 9.25 -24.02 -7.39
N GLY A 148 7.98 -23.76 -7.71
CA GLY A 148 7.51 -22.40 -8.04
C GLY A 148 7.74 -21.42 -6.89
N VAL A 149 7.56 -21.84 -5.64
CA VAL A 149 7.78 -20.99 -4.46
C VAL A 149 9.27 -20.71 -4.25
N ILE A 150 10.13 -21.72 -4.43
CA ILE A 150 11.59 -21.54 -4.33
C ILE A 150 12.11 -20.62 -5.43
N ALA A 151 11.69 -20.85 -6.68
CA ALA A 151 12.10 -20.04 -7.82
C ALA A 151 11.60 -18.58 -7.71
N PHE A 152 10.44 -18.37 -7.11
CA PHE A 152 9.85 -17.04 -6.93
C PHE A 152 10.36 -16.30 -5.68
N ALA A 153 10.94 -17.01 -4.70
CA ALA A 153 11.44 -16.40 -3.47
C ALA A 153 12.47 -15.27 -3.71
N PRO A 154 13.48 -15.41 -4.59
CA PRO A 154 14.41 -14.31 -4.89
C PRO A 154 13.73 -13.06 -5.44
N VAL A 155 12.69 -13.22 -6.27
CA VAL A 155 11.93 -12.11 -6.86
C VAL A 155 11.19 -11.29 -5.80
N CYS A 156 10.81 -11.92 -4.68
CA CYS A 156 10.18 -11.23 -3.55
C CYS A 156 11.19 -10.71 -2.53
N LEU A 157 12.15 -11.56 -2.14
CA LEU A 157 13.07 -11.30 -1.03
C LEU A 157 14.18 -10.31 -1.39
N LEU A 158 14.70 -10.33 -2.62
CA LEU A 158 15.78 -9.41 -3.01
C LEU A 158 15.30 -7.95 -3.06
N PRO A 159 14.17 -7.60 -3.72
CA PRO A 159 13.67 -6.23 -3.68
C PRO A 159 13.27 -5.80 -2.26
N ALA A 160 12.62 -6.68 -1.49
CA ALA A 160 12.28 -6.38 -0.10
C ALA A 160 13.53 -6.13 0.75
N GLY A 161 14.57 -6.94 0.61
CA GLY A 161 15.85 -6.77 1.29
C GLY A 161 16.57 -5.49 0.89
N LEU A 162 16.59 -5.15 -0.40
CA LEU A 162 17.18 -3.90 -0.89
C LEU A 162 16.43 -2.67 -0.33
N ILE A 163 15.10 -2.70 -0.35
CA ILE A 163 14.28 -1.61 0.21
C ILE A 163 14.48 -1.52 1.73
N GLY A 164 14.54 -2.64 2.44
CA GLY A 164 14.82 -2.69 3.87
C GLY A 164 16.20 -2.15 4.22
N TRP A 165 17.21 -2.49 3.42
CA TRP A 165 18.56 -1.94 3.55
C TRP A 165 18.56 -0.42 3.35
N LEU A 166 17.89 0.08 2.31
CA LEU A 166 17.76 1.52 2.06
C LEU A 166 17.06 2.23 3.23
N TYR A 167 15.96 1.66 3.73
CA TYR A 167 15.24 2.16 4.90
C TYR A 167 16.15 2.26 6.14
N VAL A 168 16.83 1.17 6.50
CA VAL A 168 17.73 1.14 7.68
C VAL A 168 18.88 2.14 7.50
N SER A 169 19.45 2.22 6.30
CA SER A 169 20.55 3.15 6.01
C SER A 169 20.11 4.61 6.17
N MET A 170 18.90 4.96 5.74
CA MET A 170 18.35 6.31 5.90
C MET A 170 18.01 6.64 7.36
N VAL A 171 17.42 5.69 8.11
CA VAL A 171 16.92 5.97 9.47
C VAL A 171 18.02 5.93 10.53
N PHE A 172 19.01 5.03 10.40
CA PHE A 172 19.96 4.73 11.48
C PHE A 172 21.42 5.05 11.14
N MET A 173 21.77 5.20 9.87
CA MET A 173 23.14 5.48 9.44
C MET A 173 23.30 6.88 8.83
N ASP A 174 22.22 7.69 8.82
CA ASP A 174 22.16 9.00 8.17
C ASP A 174 22.68 8.98 6.72
N VAL A 175 22.55 7.85 6.03
CA VAL A 175 23.01 7.69 4.65
C VAL A 175 21.94 8.28 3.73
N GLY A 176 22.26 9.43 3.12
CA GLY A 176 21.40 10.11 2.15
C GLY A 176 21.11 11.55 2.55
N PHE A 177 19.82 11.92 2.56
CA PHE A 177 19.38 13.26 2.96
C PHE A 177 19.12 13.26 4.48
N PRO A 178 19.74 14.15 5.27
CA PRO A 178 19.48 14.25 6.70
C PRO A 178 18.04 14.73 6.91
N MET A 179 17.18 13.84 7.38
CA MET A 179 15.72 14.06 7.43
C MET A 179 15.24 14.56 8.80
N GLY A 180 16.15 14.62 9.78
CA GLY A 180 15.84 14.90 11.18
C GLY A 180 14.97 13.82 11.82
N VAL A 181 14.65 14.01 13.09
CA VAL A 181 13.89 13.04 13.90
C VAL A 181 12.50 12.78 13.31
N PHE A 182 11.80 13.84 12.90
CA PHE A 182 10.45 13.73 12.36
C PHE A 182 10.44 13.05 10.98
N GLY A 183 11.36 13.41 10.09
CA GLY A 183 11.50 12.75 8.81
C GLY A 183 11.83 11.26 8.97
N ASN A 184 12.77 10.91 9.87
CA ASN A 184 13.12 9.52 10.20
C ASN A 184 11.91 8.72 10.71
N ALA A 185 11.08 9.34 11.56
CA ALA A 185 9.87 8.72 12.08
C ALA A 185 8.82 8.44 10.99
N MET A 186 8.80 9.21 9.91
CA MET A 186 7.87 9.01 8.79
C MET A 186 8.40 8.11 7.70
N THR A 187 9.72 7.95 7.57
CA THR A 187 10.37 7.17 6.50
C THR A 187 9.74 5.79 6.31
N GLY A 188 9.45 5.10 7.40
CA GLY A 188 8.86 3.77 7.33
C GLY A 188 7.47 3.73 6.69
N GLY A 189 6.69 4.79 6.81
CA GLY A 189 5.37 4.92 6.19
C GLY A 189 5.38 4.81 4.66
N PHE A 190 6.53 5.07 4.04
CA PHE A 190 6.73 5.01 2.59
C PHE A 190 7.32 3.68 2.14
N PHE A 191 8.35 3.20 2.82
CA PHE A 191 9.10 2.01 2.38
C PHE A 191 8.47 0.70 2.87
N VAL A 192 7.93 0.67 4.09
CA VAL A 192 7.42 -0.57 4.70
C VAL A 192 6.27 -1.18 3.88
N PRO A 193 5.23 -0.43 3.45
CA PRO A 193 4.16 -1.01 2.62
C PRO A 193 4.67 -1.63 1.31
N ILE A 194 5.71 -1.06 0.71
CA ILE A 194 6.34 -1.58 -0.52
C ILE A 194 7.02 -2.92 -0.21
N MET A 195 7.78 -3.00 0.89
CA MET A 195 8.38 -4.26 1.34
C MET A 195 7.31 -5.32 1.60
N LEU A 196 6.26 -4.97 2.34
CA LEU A 196 5.17 -5.88 2.66
C LEU A 196 4.46 -6.38 1.38
N ALA A 197 4.30 -5.53 0.37
CA ALA A 197 3.72 -5.92 -0.91
C ALA A 197 4.56 -6.97 -1.65
N PHE A 198 5.89 -6.83 -1.67
CA PHE A 198 6.77 -7.86 -2.21
C PHE A 198 6.69 -9.17 -1.41
N LEU A 199 6.73 -9.08 -0.08
CA LEU A 199 6.67 -10.25 0.80
C LEU A 199 5.34 -11.00 0.73
N LEU A 200 4.22 -10.32 0.45
CA LEU A 200 2.91 -10.96 0.24
C LEU A 200 2.89 -11.88 -1.00
N GLY A 201 3.78 -11.66 -1.97
CA GLY A 201 3.90 -12.50 -3.17
C GLY A 201 4.17 -13.97 -2.84
N LEU A 202 4.99 -14.25 -1.84
CA LEU A 202 5.35 -15.61 -1.43
C LEU A 202 4.18 -16.46 -0.91
N PRO A 203 3.44 -16.04 0.14
CA PRO A 203 2.27 -16.78 0.60
C PRO A 203 1.16 -16.81 -0.45
N SER A 204 1.06 -15.81 -1.33
CA SER A 204 0.09 -15.83 -2.44
C SER A 204 0.39 -16.96 -3.42
N THR A 205 1.65 -17.16 -3.79
CA THR A 205 2.10 -18.26 -4.66
C THR A 205 1.96 -19.62 -3.97
N ALA A 206 2.29 -19.69 -2.67
CA ALA A 206 2.22 -20.92 -1.91
C ALA A 206 0.79 -21.36 -1.51
N ALA A 207 -0.19 -20.44 -1.53
CA ALA A 207 -1.57 -20.73 -1.12
C ALA A 207 -2.28 -21.77 -2.02
N GLY A 208 -1.76 -22.04 -3.22
CA GLY A 208 -2.29 -23.07 -4.12
C GLY A 208 -1.88 -24.49 -3.74
N ASP A 209 -0.94 -24.68 -2.81
CA ASP A 209 -0.42 -26.00 -2.42
C ASP A 209 -0.89 -26.37 -0.99
N PRO A 210 -1.74 -27.41 -0.84
CA PRO A 210 -2.21 -27.87 0.46
C PRO A 210 -1.08 -28.28 1.42
N MET A 211 0.06 -28.77 0.92
CA MET A 211 1.21 -29.16 1.75
C MET A 211 1.90 -27.93 2.38
N LEU A 212 1.72 -26.76 1.76
CA LEU A 212 2.27 -25.49 2.26
C LEU A 212 1.32 -24.73 3.18
N ALA A 213 0.07 -25.20 3.35
CA ALA A 213 -0.96 -24.57 4.16
C ALA A 213 -0.49 -24.11 5.56
N PRO A 214 0.24 -24.92 6.36
CA PRO A 214 0.71 -24.47 7.68
C PRO A 214 1.65 -23.26 7.60
N GLY A 215 2.59 -23.27 6.65
CA GLY A 215 3.54 -22.18 6.42
C GLY A 215 2.83 -20.91 5.95
N VAL A 216 1.88 -21.04 5.02
CA VAL A 216 1.07 -19.93 4.49
C VAL A 216 0.26 -19.27 5.60
N ARG A 217 -0.35 -20.05 6.52
CA ARG A 217 -1.12 -19.51 7.65
C ARG A 217 -0.27 -18.68 8.60
N THR A 218 0.87 -19.22 9.02
CA THR A 218 1.78 -18.51 9.93
C THR A 218 2.32 -17.23 9.28
N ALA A 219 2.78 -17.34 8.03
CA ALA A 219 3.25 -16.18 7.26
C ALA A 219 2.16 -15.12 7.10
N GLY A 220 0.93 -15.55 6.79
CA GLY A 220 -0.20 -14.66 6.58
C GLY A 220 -0.60 -13.88 7.84
N ARG A 221 -0.63 -14.53 9.01
CA ARG A 221 -0.94 -13.85 10.28
C ARG A 221 0.13 -12.82 10.66
N LEU A 222 1.40 -13.18 10.54
CA LEU A 222 2.50 -12.28 10.87
C LEU A 222 2.59 -11.09 9.89
N LEU A 223 2.34 -11.31 8.60
CA LEU A 223 2.21 -10.21 7.63
C LEU A 223 1.01 -9.30 7.94
N ALA A 224 -0.10 -9.85 8.39
CA ALA A 224 -1.24 -9.04 8.82
C ALA A 224 -0.91 -8.18 10.04
N VAL A 225 -0.18 -8.73 11.03
CA VAL A 225 0.32 -7.96 12.17
C VAL A 225 1.25 -6.83 11.72
N ALA A 226 2.19 -7.12 10.80
CA ALA A 226 3.08 -6.11 10.24
C ALA A 226 2.31 -5.00 9.49
N GLY A 227 1.28 -5.36 8.72
CA GLY A 227 0.40 -4.40 8.05
C GLY A 227 -0.32 -3.49 9.05
N TRP A 228 -0.95 -4.06 10.08
CA TRP A 228 -1.63 -3.27 11.12
C TRP A 228 -0.66 -2.38 11.91
N ALA A 229 0.51 -2.89 12.28
CA ALA A 229 1.53 -2.09 12.95
C ALA A 229 1.95 -0.88 12.10
N THR A 230 2.14 -1.08 10.79
CA THR A 230 2.44 0.00 9.83
C THR A 230 1.31 1.02 9.74
N ALA A 231 0.05 0.58 9.73
CA ALA A 231 -1.09 1.48 9.69
C ALA A 231 -1.22 2.31 10.98
N LEU A 232 -1.04 1.69 12.14
CA LEU A 232 -1.11 2.34 13.44
C LEU A 232 0.06 3.30 13.71
N ALA A 233 1.23 3.04 13.12
CA ALA A 233 2.40 3.91 13.21
C ALA A 233 2.20 5.31 12.61
N TRP A 234 1.15 5.52 11.80
CA TRP A 234 0.77 6.85 11.34
C TRP A 234 0.03 7.69 12.39
N LEU A 235 -0.53 7.08 13.46
CA LEU A 235 -1.25 7.83 14.49
C LEU A 235 -0.35 8.81 15.25
N PRO A 236 0.83 8.41 15.78
CA PRO A 236 1.70 9.36 16.46
C PRO A 236 2.28 10.41 15.48
N ILE A 237 2.51 10.05 14.21
CA ILE A 237 2.89 11.02 13.16
C ILE A 237 1.81 12.07 12.95
N ALA A 238 0.54 11.67 12.87
CA ALA A 238 -0.56 12.62 12.72
C ALA A 238 -0.66 13.56 13.92
N VAL A 239 -0.44 13.05 15.14
CA VAL A 239 -0.38 13.89 16.35
C VAL A 239 0.79 14.86 16.27
N LEU A 240 1.99 14.41 15.88
CA LEU A 240 3.16 15.29 15.69
C LEU A 240 2.92 16.37 14.64
N MET A 241 2.25 16.04 13.53
CA MET A 241 1.85 17.02 12.53
C MET A 241 0.87 18.06 13.06
N LEU A 242 -0.07 17.67 13.92
CA LEU A 242 -1.02 18.59 14.54
C LEU A 242 -0.32 19.50 15.56
N MET A 243 0.62 18.95 16.35
CA MET A 243 1.45 19.71 17.28
C MET A 243 2.34 20.72 16.55
N GLY A 244 2.88 20.35 15.39
CA GLY A 244 3.72 21.21 14.55
C GLY A 244 2.98 21.97 13.45
N ALA A 245 1.65 22.09 13.51
CA ALA A 245 0.83 22.57 12.40
C ALA A 245 1.20 23.99 11.91
N GLU A 246 1.74 24.83 12.79
CA GLU A 246 2.20 26.19 12.45
C GLU A 246 3.40 26.19 11.49
N GLY A 247 4.23 25.14 11.53
CA GLY A 247 5.38 24.96 10.63
C GLY A 247 5.06 24.24 9.32
N VAL A 248 3.81 23.82 9.11
CA VAL A 248 3.41 22.93 8.03
C VAL A 248 2.92 23.73 6.81
N THR A 249 3.56 23.53 5.65
CA THR A 249 3.01 24.02 4.40
C THR A 249 1.84 23.13 3.94
N GLY A 250 0.85 23.71 3.25
CA GLY A 250 -0.30 22.95 2.75
C GLY A 250 0.09 21.83 1.77
N SER A 251 1.14 22.02 0.98
CA SER A 251 1.64 21.00 0.05
C SER A 251 2.34 19.84 0.78
N PHE A 252 3.10 20.13 1.83
CA PHE A 252 3.68 19.11 2.70
C PHE A 252 2.59 18.31 3.43
N ALA A 253 1.62 18.98 4.06
CA ALA A 253 0.47 18.32 4.70
C ALA A 253 -0.28 17.40 3.73
N THR A 254 -0.54 17.88 2.51
CA THR A 254 -1.25 17.11 1.48
C THR A 254 -0.45 15.88 1.08
N ALA A 255 0.87 16.01 0.89
CA ALA A 255 1.74 14.89 0.53
C ALA A 255 1.79 13.84 1.65
N VAL A 256 1.95 14.26 2.91
CA VAL A 256 1.98 13.35 4.07
C VAL A 256 0.62 12.67 4.26
N ALA A 257 -0.48 13.41 4.19
CA ALA A 257 -1.83 12.83 4.31
C ALA A 257 -2.14 11.83 3.19
N ALA A 258 -1.79 12.16 1.94
CA ALA A 258 -1.92 11.23 0.82
C ALA A 258 -1.06 9.97 1.01
N SER A 259 0.15 10.14 1.54
CA SER A 259 1.06 9.02 1.83
C SER A 259 0.52 8.12 2.93
N ALA A 260 0.02 8.71 4.01
CA ALA A 260 -0.63 7.98 5.10
C ALA A 260 -1.84 7.19 4.57
N ALA A 261 -2.70 7.82 3.77
CA ALA A 261 -3.86 7.15 3.18
C ALA A 261 -3.45 5.95 2.29
N VAL A 262 -2.47 6.14 1.39
CA VAL A 262 -1.98 5.06 0.52
C VAL A 262 -1.29 3.96 1.33
N SER A 263 -0.48 4.32 2.31
CA SER A 263 0.24 3.40 3.20
C SER A 263 -0.73 2.54 4.01
N VAL A 264 -1.72 3.17 4.66
CA VAL A 264 -2.77 2.49 5.43
C VAL A 264 -3.61 1.57 4.53
N ALA A 265 -4.06 2.06 3.37
CA ALA A 265 -4.85 1.26 2.44
C ALA A 265 -4.08 0.03 1.92
N THR A 266 -2.80 0.22 1.56
CA THR A 266 -1.90 -0.85 1.11
C THR A 266 -1.71 -1.88 2.22
N SER A 267 -1.45 -1.44 3.44
CA SER A 267 -1.26 -2.31 4.61
C SER A 267 -2.53 -3.10 4.99
N ILE A 268 -3.71 -2.47 4.96
CA ILE A 268 -4.99 -3.16 5.20
C ILE A 268 -5.27 -4.17 4.09
N LEU A 269 -5.00 -3.83 2.83
CA LEU A 269 -5.14 -4.76 1.71
C LEU A 269 -4.22 -5.97 1.89
N ILE A 270 -2.97 -5.77 2.31
CA ILE A 270 -2.03 -6.85 2.59
C ILE A 270 -2.55 -7.74 3.73
N ALA A 271 -2.98 -7.13 4.84
CA ALA A 271 -3.50 -7.88 5.99
C ALA A 271 -4.75 -8.71 5.64
N THR A 272 -5.70 -8.11 4.92
CA THR A 272 -6.93 -8.81 4.51
C THR A 272 -6.65 -9.95 3.54
N ARG A 273 -5.70 -9.78 2.61
CA ARG A 273 -5.28 -10.83 1.67
C ARG A 273 -4.55 -11.96 2.38
N ALA A 274 -3.62 -11.62 3.27
CA ALA A 274 -2.87 -12.57 4.07
C ALA A 274 -3.81 -13.47 4.92
N LEU A 275 -4.85 -12.89 5.53
CA LEU A 275 -5.90 -13.62 6.23
C LEU A 275 -6.82 -14.43 5.29
N GLY A 276 -7.03 -13.94 4.06
CA GLY A 276 -7.77 -14.67 3.03
C GLY A 276 -7.10 -15.99 2.63
N HIS A 277 -5.77 -16.00 2.54
CA HIS A 277 -4.99 -17.21 2.27
C HIS A 277 -5.08 -18.25 3.40
N ASP A 278 -5.16 -17.80 4.67
CA ASP A 278 -5.40 -18.70 5.82
C ASP A 278 -6.73 -19.46 5.63
N ARG A 279 -7.80 -18.75 5.28
CA ARG A 279 -9.13 -19.36 5.06
C ARG A 279 -9.15 -20.32 3.87
N GLN A 280 -8.45 -20.01 2.78
CA GLN A 280 -8.34 -20.91 1.62
C GLN A 280 -7.60 -22.20 1.98
N ALA A 281 -6.48 -22.08 2.70
CA ALA A 281 -5.70 -23.20 3.17
C ALA A 281 -6.53 -24.15 4.07
N VAL A 282 -7.37 -23.60 4.95
CA VAL A 282 -8.28 -24.40 5.79
C VAL A 282 -9.33 -25.15 4.97
N ARG A 283 -9.89 -24.54 3.92
CA ARG A 283 -10.88 -25.21 3.06
C ARG A 283 -10.28 -26.39 2.30
N HIS A 284 -9.05 -26.26 1.80
CA HIS A 284 -8.38 -27.37 1.12
C HIS A 284 -8.14 -28.56 2.05
N LEU A 285 -7.78 -28.31 3.31
CA LEU A 285 -7.61 -29.37 4.31
C LEU A 285 -8.94 -30.06 4.69
N ALA A 286 -10.07 -29.38 4.58
CA ALA A 286 -11.38 -29.97 4.87
C ALA A 286 -11.89 -30.92 3.77
N HIS A 287 -11.28 -30.87 2.59
CA HIS A 287 -11.68 -31.66 1.41
C HIS A 287 -10.63 -32.69 0.98
N ALA A 288 -9.48 -32.74 1.64
CA ALA A 288 -8.40 -33.70 1.39
C ALA A 288 -8.47 -34.84 2.41
#